data_AF-A0A1H3PPX9-F1
#
_entry.id   AF-A0A1H3PPX9-F1
#
_cell.length_a   1.000
_cell.length_b   1.000
_cell.length_c   1.000
_cell.angle_alpha   90.00
_cell.angle_beta   90.00
_cell.angle_gamma   90.00
#
_symmetry.space_group_name_H-M   'P 1'
#
loop_
_entity.id
_entity.type
_entity.pdbx_description
1 polymer ?
#
loop_
_entity_poly.entity_id
_entity_poly.type
_entity_poly.pdbx_seq_one_letter_code
_entity_poly.pdbx_strand_id
1 'polypeptide(L)' 'MTWARHSSPTEEQGLLAGIRAEEHAHMSVQNGRAARTVAGHASDAIECAELLAMLGLEAAEGRRAAHAG' A
#
# COMPACT_ATOMS: atom_id res chain seq x y z
N MET A 1 30.41 32.10 -4.69
CA MET A 1 30.70 30.81 -4.03
C MET A 1 29.36 30.18 -3.69
N THR A 2 28.89 29.20 -4.48
CA THR A 2 27.64 28.50 -4.17
C THR A 2 27.98 27.41 -3.16
N TRP A 3 27.37 27.47 -1.98
CA TRP A 3 27.55 26.45 -0.94
C TRP A 3 26.78 25.21 -1.41
N ALA A 4 27.47 24.20 -1.92
CA ALA A 4 26.91 22.87 -2.09
C ALA A 4 26.59 22.34 -0.69
N ARG A 5 25.31 22.33 -0.32
CA ARG A 5 24.85 21.71 0.92
C ARG A 5 25.10 20.22 0.76
N HIS A 6 26.19 19.72 1.35
CA HIS A 6 26.41 18.29 1.53
C HIS A 6 25.29 17.78 2.44
N SER A 7 24.20 17.26 1.85
CA SER A 7 23.30 16.38 2.58
C SER A 7 24.14 15.17 2.99
N SER A 8 24.14 14.85 4.28
CA SER A 8 24.79 13.62 4.70
C SER A 8 24.00 12.44 4.12
N PRO A 9 24.65 11.33 3.71
CA PRO A 9 23.96 10.17 3.15
C PRO A 9 22.82 9.66 4.05
N THR A 10 22.97 9.83 5.37
CA THR A 10 22.00 9.46 6.40
C THR A 10 20.72 10.31 6.37
N GLU A 11 20.82 11.61 6.08
CA GLU A 11 19.66 12.51 5.96
C GLU A 11 18.85 12.21 4.70
N GLU A 12 19.52 11.95 3.59
CA GLU A 12 18.88 11.58 2.33
C GLU A 12 18.19 10.22 2.43
N GLN A 13 18.82 9.23 3.10
CA GLN A 13 18.20 7.93 3.38
C GLN A 13 16.95 8.06 4.25
N GLY A 14 16.96 8.96 5.25
CA GLY A 14 15.82 9.22 6.12
C GLY A 14 14.64 9.87 5.38
N LEU A 15 14.92 10.86 4.52
CA LEU A 15 13.91 11.48 3.66
C LEU A 15 13.26 10.44 2.72
N LEU A 16 14.09 9.65 2.04
CA LEU A 16 13.61 8.60 1.15
C LEU A 16 12.84 7.51 1.91
N ALA A 17 13.20 7.21 3.16
CA ALA A 17 12.46 6.29 4.01
C ALA A 17 11.09 6.85 4.38
N GLY A 18 10.99 8.14 4.67
CA GLY A 18 9.72 8.83 4.90
C GLY A 18 8.79 8.76 3.68
N ILE A 19 9.31 9.09 2.49
CA ILE A 19 8.55 9.04 1.23
C ILE A 19 8.04 7.61 0.94
N ARG A 20 8.89 6.59 1.12
CA ARG A 20 8.49 5.18 0.95
C ARG A 20 7.42 4.74 1.96
N ALA A 21 7.49 5.23 3.19
CA ALA A 21 6.51 4.89 4.22
C ALA A 21 5.13 5.50 3.90
N GLU A 22 5.10 6.75 3.44
CA GLU A 22 3.87 7.41 2.99
C GLU A 22 3.27 6.71 1.77
N GLU A 23 4.09 6.39 0.76
CA GLU A 23 3.66 5.65 -0.43
C GLU A 23 3.07 4.28 -0.05
N HIS A 24 3.75 3.55 0.84
CA HIS A 24 3.27 2.26 1.32
C HIS A 24 1.93 2.37 2.07
N ALA A 25 1.74 3.42 2.87
CA ALA A 25 0.47 3.66 3.55
C ALA A 25 -0.67 3.94 2.56
N HIS A 26 -0.43 4.80 1.57
CA HIS A 26 -1.40 5.08 0.51
C HIS A 26 -1.75 3.81 -0.30
N MET A 27 -0.74 3.02 -0.65
CA MET A 27 -0.91 1.76 -1.37
C MET A 27 -1.72 0.76 -0.54
N SER A 28 -1.45 0.64 0.77
CA SER A 28 -2.21 -0.26 1.64
C SER A 28 -3.69 0.12 1.74
N VAL A 29 -4.01 1.41 1.79
CA VAL A 29 -5.40 1.89 1.76
C VAL A 29 -6.08 1.55 0.43
N GLN A 30 -5.39 1.74 -0.69
CA GLN A 30 -5.92 1.41 -2.02
C GLN A 30 -6.13 -0.10 -2.18
N ASN A 31 -5.15 -0.92 -1.77
CA ASN A 31 -5.25 -2.38 -1.76
C ASN A 31 -6.45 -2.86 -0.96
N GLY A 32 -6.68 -2.28 0.24
CA GLY A 32 -7.83 -2.62 1.06
C GLY A 32 -9.18 -2.21 0.45
N ARG A 33 -9.22 -1.15 -0.37
CA ARG A 33 -10.43 -0.80 -1.15
C ARG A 33 -10.63 -1.78 -2.31
N ALA A 34 -9.57 -2.07 -3.07
CA ALA A 34 -9.61 -3.02 -4.17
C ALA A 34 -10.06 -4.41 -3.71
N ALA A 35 -9.52 -4.91 -2.60
CA ALA A 35 -9.90 -6.21 -2.04
C ALA A 35 -11.39 -6.27 -1.66
N ARG A 36 -11.95 -5.19 -1.10
CA ARG A 36 -13.38 -5.10 -0.79
C ARG A 36 -14.25 -5.04 -2.04
N THR A 37 -13.81 -4.30 -3.06
CA THR A 37 -14.50 -4.25 -4.36
C THR A 37 -14.53 -5.63 -5.02
N VAL A 38 -13.40 -6.35 -5.07
CA VAL A 38 -13.34 -7.72 -5.59
C VAL A 38 -14.30 -8.64 -4.83
N ALA A 39 -14.28 -8.59 -3.49
CA ALA A 39 -15.19 -9.38 -2.67
C ALA A 39 -16.68 -9.07 -2.91
N GLY A 40 -17.02 -7.82 -3.26
CA GLY A 40 -18.39 -7.43 -3.60
C GLY A 40 -18.84 -7.85 -5.01
N HIS A 41 -17.89 -8.15 -5.91
CA HIS A 41 -18.17 -8.54 -7.29
C HIS A 41 -17.96 -10.03 -7.58
N ALA A 42 -17.25 -10.75 -6.71
CA ALA A 42 -17.08 -12.19 -6.83
C ALA A 42 -18.38 -12.93 -6.53
N SER A 43 -18.62 -14.01 -7.26
CA SER A 43 -19.79 -14.88 -7.15
C SER A 43 -19.67 -15.84 -5.97
N ASP A 44 -18.44 -16.24 -5.64
CA ASP A 44 -18.14 -17.09 -4.49
C ASP A 44 -16.77 -16.78 -3.86
N ALA A 45 -16.48 -17.48 -2.77
CA ALA A 45 -15.26 -17.27 -1.98
C ALA A 45 -13.99 -17.80 -2.67
N ILE A 46 -14.10 -18.80 -3.55
CA ILE A 46 -12.96 -19.35 -4.28
C ILE A 46 -12.58 -18.39 -5.40
N GLU A 47 -13.56 -17.95 -6.20
CA GLU A 47 -13.38 -16.94 -7.24
C GLU A 47 -12.79 -15.65 -6.65
N CYS A 48 -13.29 -15.20 -5.50
CA CYS A 48 -12.74 -14.05 -4.80
C CYS A 48 -11.25 -14.25 -4.45
N ALA A 49 -10.88 -15.41 -3.91
CA ALA A 49 -9.49 -15.70 -3.56
C ALA A 49 -8.57 -15.74 -4.78
N GLU A 50 -9.02 -16.32 -5.89
CA GLU A 50 -8.28 -16.35 -7.15
C GLU A 50 -8.08 -14.95 -7.75
N LEU A 51 -9.15 -14.13 -7.78
CA LEU A 51 -9.09 -12.75 -8.24
C LEU A 51 -8.13 -11.90 -7.40
N LEU A 52 -8.17 -12.05 -6.06
CA LEU A 52 -7.24 -11.37 -5.17
C LEU A 52 -5.79 -11.79 -5.43
N ALA A 53 -5.54 -13.09 -5.61
CA ALA A 53 -4.21 -13.61 -5.90
C ALA A 53 -3.65 -13.08 -7.22
N MET A 54 -4.47 -12.98 -8.28
CA MET A 54 -4.04 -12.41 -9.57
C MET A 54 -3.67 -10.94 -9.47
N LEU A 55 -4.31 -10.19 -8.57
CA LEU A 55 -4.03 -8.77 -8.33
C LEU A 55 -2.90 -8.55 -7.31
N GLY A 56 -2.36 -9.62 -6.71
CA GLY A 56 -1.38 -9.51 -5.64
C GLY A 56 -1.94 -8.90 -4.35
N LEU A 57 -3.25 -9.04 -4.14
CA LEU A 57 -3.97 -8.51 -2.97
C LEU A 57 -4.21 -9.62 -1.95
N GLU A 58 -4.25 -9.24 -0.67
CA GLU A 58 -4.66 -10.14 0.40
C GLU A 58 -6.05 -9.77 0.93
N ALA A 59 -6.87 -10.77 1.25
CA ALA A 59 -8.13 -10.55 1.96
C ALA A 59 -7.94 -9.82 3.30
N ALA A 60 -6.75 -9.92 3.91
CA ALA A 60 -6.38 -9.21 5.13
C ALA A 60 -6.23 -7.69 4.94
N GLU A 61 -5.89 -7.22 3.74
CA GLU A 61 -5.78 -5.78 3.44
C GLU A 61 -7.16 -5.12 3.44
N GLY A 62 -8.20 -5.84 2.98
CA GLY A 62 -9.59 -5.40 3.07
C GLY A 62 -10.07 -5.17 4.50
N ARG A 63 -9.58 -5.97 5.46
CA ARG A 63 -9.86 -5.82 6.90
C ARG A 63 -9.10 -4.65 7.51
N ARG A 64 -7.82 -4.47 7.16
CA ARG A 64 -6.98 -3.37 7.66
C ARG A 64 -7.56 -2.00 7.30
N ALA A 65 -8.10 -1.84 6.10
CA ALA A 65 -8.74 -0.60 5.67
C ALA A 65 -10.15 -0.38 6.26
N ALA A 66 -10.70 -1.30 7.07
CA ALA A 66 -11.94 -1.10 7.83
C ALA A 66 -11.70 -0.57 9.25
N HIS A 67 -10.46 -0.70 9.77
CA HIS A 67 -10.07 -0.21 11.10
C HIS A 67 -9.39 1.16 11.07
N ALA A 68 -9.05 1.67 9.88
CA ALA A 68 -8.40 2.95 9.67
C ALA A 68 -9.35 4.08 9.24
N GLY A 69 -10.67 3.85 9.31
CA GLY A 69 -11.73 4.79 8.93
C GLY A 69 -12.63 5.15 10.10
#